data_AF-A0AAF1C0G1-F1
#
_entry.id   AF-A0AAF1C0G1-F1
#
_cell.length_a   1.000
_cell.length_b   1.000
_cell.length_c   1.000
_cell.angle_alpha   90.00
_cell.angle_beta   90.00
_cell.angle_gamma   90.00
#
_symmetry.space_group_name_H-M   'P 1'
#
loop_
_entity.id
_entity.type
_entity.pdbx_description
1 polymer ?
#
loop_
_entity_poly.entity_id
_entity_poly.type
_entity_poly.pdbx_seq_one_letter_code
_entity_poly.pdbx_strand_id
1 'polypeptide(L)'
;MKHNPLDVMPSMCKTCPFRIGNHQLATKLIKKVLTTSNHLCHSNNIKVCRGSRDIQLKFFHHCGVLSEPTDDGYAQALNSLSS
;
A
#
# COMPACT_ATOMS: atom_id res chain seq x y z
N MET A 1 -7.58 6.60 -16.21
CA MET A 1 -6.44 7.39 -15.71
C MET A 1 -5.40 6.44 -15.12
N LYS A 2 -4.12 6.57 -15.47
CA LYS A 2 -3.05 5.80 -14.81
C LYS A 2 -2.68 6.54 -13.53
N HIS A 3 -2.88 5.92 -12.37
CA HIS A 3 -2.48 6.48 -11.07
C HIS A 3 -0.99 6.21 -10.83
N ASN A 4 -0.27 7.17 -10.26
CA ASN A 4 1.13 6.96 -9.86
C ASN A 4 1.17 6.02 -8.64
N PRO A 5 1.75 4.81 -8.75
CA PRO A 5 1.80 3.85 -7.64
C PRO A 5 2.72 4.29 -6.50
N LEU A 6 3.50 5.37 -6.68
CA LEU A 6 4.39 5.98 -5.70
C LEU A 6 3.82 7.24 -5.05
N ASP A 7 2.71 7.80 -5.56
CA ASP A 7 2.06 8.95 -4.91
C ASP A 7 1.11 8.46 -3.82
N VAL A 8 1.67 8.24 -2.64
CA VAL A 8 0.95 7.69 -1.49
C VAL A 8 0.57 8.79 -0.50
N MET A 9 -0.54 8.59 0.20
CA MET A 9 -0.90 9.44 1.34
C MET A 9 0.22 9.44 2.40
N PRO A 10 0.53 10.59 3.02
CA PRO A 10 1.60 10.71 4.00
C PRO A 10 1.27 10.03 5.34
N SER A 11 -0.02 9.82 5.64
CA SER A 11 -0.47 9.22 6.89
C SER A 11 -1.76 8.44 6.73
N MET A 12 -2.03 7.55 7.69
CA MET A 12 -3.31 6.86 7.79
C MET A 12 -4.41 7.84 8.20
N CYS A 13 -5.61 7.69 7.62
CA CYS A 13 -6.78 8.44 8.07
C CYS A 13 -7.17 8.04 9.51
N LYS A 14 -7.91 8.92 10.20
CA LYS A 14 -8.35 8.67 11.58
C LYS A 14 -9.20 7.39 11.71
N THR A 15 -9.99 7.09 10.69
CA THR A 15 -10.88 5.92 10.60
C THR A 15 -10.24 4.74 9.88
N CYS A 16 -8.91 4.71 9.75
CA CYS A 16 -8.23 3.64 9.04
C CYS A 16 -8.55 2.27 9.67
N PRO A 17 -8.98 1.27 8.88
CA PRO A 17 -9.35 -0.05 9.42
C PRO A 17 -8.23 -0.71 10.21
N PHE A 18 -6.98 -0.46 9.82
CA PHE A 18 -5.78 -0.96 10.49
C PHE A 18 -5.44 -0.23 11.80
N ARG A 19 -6.00 0.97 12.02
CA ARG A 19 -5.86 1.72 13.27
C ARG A 19 -6.96 1.40 14.27
N ILE A 20 -8.21 1.37 13.79
CA ILE A 20 -9.39 1.23 14.67
C ILE A 20 -9.83 -0.22 14.90
N GLY A 21 -9.13 -1.20 14.31
CA GLY A 21 -9.45 -2.62 14.48
C GLY A 21 -10.68 -3.10 13.71
N ASN A 22 -11.03 -2.48 12.58
CA ASN A 22 -12.09 -2.99 11.72
C ASN A 22 -11.55 -4.14 10.85
N HIS A 23 -11.54 -5.35 11.43
CA HIS A 23 -10.97 -6.55 10.81
C HIS A 23 -11.62 -6.91 9.47
N GLN A 24 -12.94 -6.77 9.34
CA GLN A 24 -13.63 -7.14 8.10
C GLN A 24 -13.17 -6.28 6.91
N LEU A 25 -13.08 -4.97 7.10
CA LEU A 25 -12.62 -4.06 6.06
C LEU A 25 -11.10 -4.18 5.84
N ALA A 26 -10.33 -4.34 6.91
CA ALA A 26 -8.88 -4.58 6.82
C ALA A 26 -8.57 -5.82 5.96
N THR A 27 -9.24 -6.95 6.19
CA THR A 27 -9.07 -8.17 5.40
C THR A 27 -9.39 -7.97 3.92
N LYS A 28 -10.45 -7.22 3.60
CA LYS A 28 -10.77 -6.88 2.20
C LYS A 28 -9.66 -6.05 1.54
N LEU A 29 -9.12 -5.08 2.26
CA LEU A 29 -8.03 -4.24 1.77
C LEU A 29 -6.72 -5.02 1.59
N ILE A 30 -6.39 -5.89 2.55
CA ILE A 30 -5.24 -6.81 2.47
C ILE A 30 -5.34 -7.67 1.20
N LYS A 31 -6.47 -8.36 1.02
CA LYS A 31 -6.69 -9.20 -0.16
C LYS A 31 -6.49 -8.39 -1.44
N LYS A 32 -7.11 -7.21 -1.55
CA LYS A 32 -6.99 -6.35 -2.73
C LYS A 32 -5.55 -5.93 -3.04
N VAL A 33 -4.83 -5.43 -2.03
CA VAL A 33 -3.49 -4.85 -2.23
C VAL A 33 -2.41 -5.89 -2.52
N LEU A 34 -2.60 -7.13 -2.03
CA LEU A 34 -1.65 -8.22 -2.26
C LEU A 34 -1.93 -9.00 -3.55
N THR A 35 -3.17 -9.02 -4.06
CA THR A 35 -3.51 -9.87 -5.23
C THR A 35 -3.83 -9.11 -6.51
N THR A 36 -4.27 -7.85 -6.43
CA THR A 36 -4.94 -7.22 -7.58
C THR A 36 -4.38 -5.85 -7.92
N SER A 37 -4.43 -4.91 -6.97
CA SER A 37 -4.04 -3.53 -7.26
C SER A 37 -3.85 -2.71 -5.99
N ASN A 38 -3.09 -1.62 -6.12
CA ASN A 38 -3.02 -0.58 -5.11
C ASN A 38 -4.44 -0.09 -4.75
N HIS A 39 -4.70 0.08 -3.46
CA HIS A 39 -5.92 0.71 -3.00
C HIS A 39 -5.75 2.24 -2.99
N LEU A 40 -6.66 2.97 -3.63
CA LEU A 40 -6.67 4.44 -3.60
C LEU A 40 -7.30 4.93 -2.30
N CYS A 41 -6.86 6.08 -1.81
CA CYS A 41 -7.40 6.72 -0.62
C CYS A 41 -8.86 7.13 -0.86
N HIS A 42 -9.78 6.73 0.03
CA HIS A 42 -11.20 7.07 -0.08
C HIS A 42 -11.49 8.58 -0.02
N SER A 43 -10.59 9.39 0.55
CA SER A 43 -10.80 10.83 0.73
C SER A 43 -10.55 11.66 -0.53
N ASN A 44 -9.72 11.16 -1.46
CA ASN A 44 -9.41 11.90 -2.70
C ASN A 44 -9.48 11.05 -3.97
N ASN A 45 -9.51 9.72 -3.87
CA ASN A 45 -9.51 8.77 -4.99
C ASN A 45 -8.40 8.99 -6.02
N ILE A 46 -7.32 9.66 -5.63
CA ILE A 46 -6.18 10.00 -6.50
C ILE A 46 -4.91 9.30 -6.01
N LYS A 47 -4.61 9.45 -4.72
CA LYS A 47 -3.38 8.94 -4.08
C LYS A 47 -3.56 7.52 -3.56
N VAL A 48 -2.47 6.76 -3.47
CA VAL A 48 -2.46 5.43 -2.84
C VAL A 48 -2.76 5.56 -1.34
N CYS A 49 -3.54 4.63 -0.79
CA CYS A 49 -3.90 4.59 0.62
C CYS A 49 -2.70 4.19 1.49
N ARG A 50 -2.30 5.03 2.44
CA ARG A 50 -1.20 4.74 3.37
C ARG A 50 -1.38 3.42 4.11
N GLY A 51 -2.54 3.22 4.73
CA GLY A 51 -2.79 2.02 5.55
C GLY A 51 -2.66 0.71 4.75
N SER A 52 -3.15 0.69 3.51
CA SER A 52 -2.99 -0.50 2.65
C SER A 52 -1.55 -0.65 2.16
N ARG A 53 -0.86 0.47 1.87
CA ARG A 53 0.55 0.45 1.48
C ARG A 53 1.44 -0.08 2.61
N ASP A 54 1.25 0.34 3.85
CA ASP A 54 2.10 -0.12 4.97
C ASP A 54 2.02 -1.64 5.17
N ILE A 55 0.84 -2.23 4.98
CA ILE A 55 0.69 -3.70 4.96
C ILE A 55 1.45 -4.32 3.80
N GLN A 56 1.28 -3.77 2.60
CA GLN A 56 1.95 -4.27 1.39
C GLN A 56 3.47 -4.24 1.53
N LEU A 57 4.03 -3.15 2.05
CA LEU A 57 5.47 -3.00 2.31
C LEU A 57 5.99 -4.06 3.28
N LYS A 58 5.30 -4.24 4.41
CA LYS A 58 5.66 -5.25 5.41
C LYS A 58 5.61 -6.67 4.83
N PHE A 59 4.56 -6.98 4.09
CA PHE A 59 4.40 -8.29 3.47
C PHE A 59 5.50 -8.56 2.44
N PHE A 60 5.74 -7.63 1.51
CA PHE A 60 6.77 -7.80 0.49
C PHE A 60 8.19 -7.84 1.04
N HIS A 61 8.48 -7.08 2.09
CA HIS A 61 9.75 -7.21 2.79
C HIS A 61 9.89 -8.60 3.43
N HIS A 62 8.85 -9.08 4.12
CA HIS A 62 8.88 -10.42 4.73
C HIS A 62 9.03 -11.54 3.69
N CYS A 63 8.50 -11.36 2.48
CA CYS A 63 8.70 -12.29 1.37
C CYS A 63 10.05 -12.14 0.65
N GLY A 64 10.92 -11.22 1.07
CA GLY A 64 12.21 -10.97 0.43
C GLY A 64 12.13 -10.22 -0.91
N VAL A 65 10.97 -9.65 -1.24
CA VAL A 65 10.78 -8.83 -2.45
C VAL A 65 11.36 -7.43 -2.25
N LEU A 66 11.23 -6.86 -1.05
CA LEU A 66 11.83 -5.58 -0.67
C LEU A 66 12.97 -5.81 0.33
N SER A 67 14.08 -5.11 0.14
CA SER A 67 15.15 -5.05 1.14
C SER A 67 14.69 -4.37 2.42
N GLU A 68 13.90 -3.30 2.31
CA GLU A 68 13.35 -2.53 3.42
C GLU A 68 11.85 -2.28 3.22
N PRO A 69 11.02 -2.30 4.28
CA PRO A 69 9.58 -2.08 4.20
C PRO A 69 9.23 -0.59 4.12
N THR A 70 9.84 0.14 3.17
CA THR A 70 9.68 1.59 2.99
C THR A 70 9.16 1.94 1.59
N ASP A 71 8.61 3.14 1.42
CA ASP A 71 8.18 3.62 0.11
C ASP A 71 9.36 3.70 -0.89
N ASP A 72 10.54 4.09 -0.41
CA ASP A 72 11.76 4.11 -1.22
C ASP A 72 12.19 2.71 -1.64
N GLY A 73 12.14 1.73 -0.73
CA GLY A 73 12.41 0.32 -1.06
C GLY A 73 11.45 -0.21 -2.12
N TYR A 74 10.18 0.17 -2.04
CA TYR A 74 9.18 -0.17 -3.07
C TYR A 74 9.47 0.50 -4.41
N ALA A 75 9.86 1.78 -4.40
CA ALA A 75 10.21 2.51 -5.62
C ALA A 75 11.43 1.89 -6.32
N GLN A 76 12.45 1.51 -5.55
CA GLN A 76 13.63 0.81 -6.07
C GLN A 76 13.23 -0.53 -6.72
N ALA A 77 12.43 -1.35 -6.02
CA ALA A 77 11.97 -2.63 -6.55
C ALA A 77 11.16 -2.48 -7.86
N LEU A 78 10.30 -1.46 -7.96
CA LEU A 78 9.58 -1.17 -9.21
C LEU A 78 10.50 -0.78 -10.36
N ASN A 79 11.53 0.04 -10.10
CA ASN A 79 12.49 0.44 -11.12
C ASN A 79 13.30 -0.76 -11.63
N SER A 80 13.67 -1.67 -10.74
CA SER A 80 14.38 -2.90 -11.10
C SER A 80 13.57 -3.86 -11.99
N LEU A 81 12.23 -3.81 -11.94
CA LEU A 81 11.34 -4.64 -12.77
C LEU A 81 11.01 -4.03 -14.14
N SER A 82 11.32 -2.74 -14.32
CA SER A 82 11.02 -2.00 -15.55
C SER A 82 12.21 -1.93 -16.52
N SER A 83 13.31 -2.63 -16.17
CA SER A 83 14.56 -2.73 -16.93
C SER A 83 14.63 -4.06 -17.67
#